data_AF-A0A1V5JY18-F1
#
_entry.id   AF-A0A1V5JY18-F1
#
_cell.length_a   1.000
_cell.length_b   1.000
_cell.length_c   1.000
_cell.angle_alpha   90.00
_cell.angle_beta   90.00
_cell.angle_gamma   90.00
#
_symmetry.space_group_name_H-M   'P 1'
#
loop_
_entity.id
_entity.type
_entity.pdbx_description
1 polymer ?
#
loop_
_entity_poly.entity_id
_entity_poly.type
_entity_poly.pdbx_seq_one_letter_code
_entity_poly.pdbx_strand_id
1 'polypeptide(L)'
;MNKDSRGEDPALTPERESASYRRRVSDPALTPEEIASFLDNPLVLSDKNLLILLLCHPRMTPPLLLKKLSLLSPLDLARIAHSPTASPMARTMTMEQVLQHYETIPLGTRKSLARLVPPAFFRRAKEEDGSVLAELLNNPRISEDILIQILQRRDLPRSFLVRLLGDSRWRNRSRVLFLLVQRGVAGEEVLSRLSRAQLEELSRNAALPQALKERVKELLRRFSPLRG
;
A
#
# COMPACT_ATOMS: atom_id res chain seq x y z
N MET A 1 -3.81 55.45 40.10
CA MET A 1 -3.80 55.71 38.66
C MET A 1 -2.48 55.20 38.12
N ASN A 2 -2.53 54.48 37.00
CA ASN A 2 -1.46 53.81 36.25
C ASN A 2 -0.88 52.51 36.83
N LYS A 3 -1.62 51.43 36.54
CA LYS A 3 -1.08 50.15 36.09
C LYS A 3 -0.37 50.38 34.75
N ASP A 4 0.92 50.07 34.68
CA ASP A 4 1.60 49.80 33.42
C ASP A 4 2.46 48.55 33.60
N SER A 5 1.76 47.43 33.73
CA SER A 5 2.29 46.10 33.45
C SER A 5 2.43 45.98 31.93
N ARG A 6 3.57 46.41 31.39
CA ARG A 6 4.04 45.93 30.09
C ARG A 6 4.35 44.44 30.27
N GLY A 7 3.36 43.62 29.91
CA GLY A 7 3.53 42.19 29.84
C GLY A 7 4.66 41.88 28.86
N GLU A 8 5.79 41.43 29.41
CA GLU A 8 6.74 40.63 28.67
C GLU A 8 5.95 39.48 28.03
N ASP A 9 5.97 39.44 26.70
CA ASP A 9 5.39 38.35 25.92
C ASP A 9 6.09 37.06 26.39
N PRO A 10 5.41 36.15 27.09
CA PRO A 10 6.08 34.98 27.65
C PRO A 10 6.54 34.15 26.46
N ALA A 11 7.86 34.02 26.31
CA ALA A 11 8.53 33.20 25.30
C ALA A 11 7.65 31.99 24.97
N LEU A 12 7.12 31.97 23.76
CA LEU A 12 6.15 30.95 23.37
C LEU A 12 6.79 29.59 23.64
N THR A 13 6.20 28.83 24.56
CA THR A 13 6.61 27.44 24.78
C THR A 13 6.62 26.72 23.43
N PRO A 14 7.59 25.84 23.12
CA PRO A 14 7.71 25.18 21.82
C PRO A 14 6.39 24.55 21.31
N GLU A 15 5.57 24.04 22.23
CA GLU A 15 4.24 23.47 21.95
C GLU A 15 3.22 24.50 21.40
N ARG A 16 3.24 25.74 21.90
CA ARG A 16 2.39 26.85 21.43
C ARG A 16 2.86 27.37 20.07
N GLU A 17 4.17 27.40 19.84
CA GLU A 17 4.75 27.70 18.52
C GLU A 17 4.33 26.67 17.49
N SER A 18 4.49 25.37 17.77
CA SER A 18 4.07 24.29 16.85
C SER A 18 2.57 24.32 16.56
N ALA A 19 1.72 24.67 17.53
CA ALA A 19 0.28 24.82 17.32
C ALA A 19 -0.07 26.02 16.42
N SER A 20 0.62 27.15 16.59
CA SER A 20 0.49 28.32 15.72
C SER A 20 0.91 28.01 14.29
N TYR A 21 2.08 27.37 14.11
CA TYR A 21 2.56 26.93 12.81
C TYR A 21 1.59 25.95 12.15
N ARG A 22 1.05 24.98 12.89
CA ARG A 22 0.08 24.03 12.36
C ARG A 22 -1.15 24.71 11.76
N ARG A 23 -1.68 25.75 12.42
CA ARG A 23 -2.80 26.55 11.89
C ARG A 23 -2.41 27.26 10.60
N ARG A 24 -1.24 27.89 10.58
CA ARG A 24 -0.74 28.64 9.41
C ARG A 24 -0.49 27.72 8.21
N VAL A 25 0.21 26.58 8.37
CA VAL A 25 0.50 25.66 7.25
C VAL A 25 -0.73 24.92 6.72
N SER A 26 -1.83 24.93 7.47
CA SER A 26 -3.11 24.36 7.04
C SER A 26 -4.02 25.38 6.36
N ASP A 27 -3.63 26.66 6.31
CA ASP A 27 -4.45 27.72 5.74
C ASP A 27 -4.54 27.54 4.21
N PRO A 28 -5.73 27.24 3.66
CA PRO A 28 -5.90 27.03 2.22
C PRO A 28 -5.56 28.27 1.38
N ALA A 29 -5.45 29.45 2.00
CA ALA A 29 -5.11 30.70 1.34
C ALA A 29 -3.60 30.89 1.09
N LEU A 30 -2.72 30.03 1.62
CA LEU A 30 -1.27 30.16 1.45
C LEU A 30 -0.84 30.23 -0.02
N THR A 31 0.01 31.19 -0.38
CA THR A 31 0.56 31.27 -1.75
C THR A 31 1.69 30.25 -1.96
N PRO A 32 2.02 29.88 -3.20
CA PRO A 32 3.18 29.03 -3.49
C PRO A 32 4.51 29.59 -2.93
N GLU A 33 4.67 30.91 -2.89
CA GLU A 33 5.84 31.59 -2.34
C GLU A 33 5.91 31.44 -0.81
N GLU A 34 4.78 31.58 -0.12
CA GLU A 34 4.69 31.35 1.32
C GLU A 34 4.96 29.89 1.67
N ILE A 35 4.42 28.95 0.89
CA ILE A 35 4.70 27.51 1.02
C ILE A 35 6.19 27.25 0.86
N ALA A 36 6.83 27.83 -0.16
CA ALA A 36 8.26 27.70 -0.38
C ALA A 36 9.06 28.24 0.83
N SER A 37 8.68 29.41 1.35
CA SER A 37 9.29 29.99 2.55
C SER A 37 9.15 29.08 3.78
N PHE A 38 7.98 28.48 4.00
CA PHE A 38 7.76 27.52 5.08
C PHE A 38 8.57 26.23 4.90
N LEU A 39 8.76 25.76 3.66
CA LEU A 39 9.56 24.56 3.38
C LEU A 39 11.06 24.75 3.66
N ASP A 40 11.52 25.99 3.77
CA ASP A 40 12.90 26.33 4.16
C ASP A 40 13.01 26.75 5.64
N ASN A 41 11.89 26.78 6.37
CA ASN A 41 11.87 27.12 7.78
C ASN A 41 12.42 25.97 8.66
N PRO A 42 13.43 26.21 9.52
CA PRO A 42 14.03 25.18 10.37
C PRO A 42 13.03 24.45 11.28
N LEU A 43 12.02 25.15 11.82
CA LEU A 43 11.00 24.54 12.68
C LEU A 43 10.16 23.53 11.90
N VAL A 44 9.74 23.89 10.68
CA VAL A 44 8.98 22.98 9.80
C VAL A 44 9.82 21.79 9.39
N LEU A 45 11.09 21.98 9.08
CA LEU A 45 12.01 20.90 8.71
C LEU A 45 12.29 19.94 9.89
N SER A 46 12.32 20.47 11.12
CA SER A 46 12.54 19.67 12.33
C SER A 46 11.29 18.86 12.76
N ASP A 47 10.08 19.38 12.51
CA ASP A 47 8.84 18.68 12.82
C ASP A 47 8.28 17.96 11.59
N LYS A 48 8.51 16.64 11.54
CA LYS A 48 8.02 15.78 10.45
C LYS A 48 6.51 15.88 10.19
N ASN A 49 5.71 16.12 11.22
CA ASN A 49 4.25 16.21 11.05
C ASN A 49 3.88 17.53 10.37
N LEU A 50 4.54 18.64 10.72
CA LEU A 50 4.36 19.92 10.04
C LEU A 50 4.85 19.84 8.59
N LEU A 51 6.00 19.21 8.35
CA LEU A 51 6.51 19.01 7.00
C LEU A 51 5.55 18.20 6.14
N ILE A 52 5.08 17.04 6.62
CA ILE A 52 4.11 16.21 5.88
C ILE A 52 2.81 16.98 5.62
N LEU A 53 2.30 17.72 6.61
CA LEU A 53 1.10 18.52 6.49
C LEU A 53 1.24 19.58 5.38
N LEU A 54 2.36 20.31 5.37
CA LEU A 54 2.68 21.29 4.34
C LEU A 54 2.86 20.65 2.96
N LEU A 55 3.51 19.47 2.89
CA LEU A 55 3.68 18.72 1.64
C LEU A 55 2.35 18.19 1.07
N CYS A 56 1.33 18.03 1.91
CA CYS A 56 -0.03 17.67 1.50
C CYS A 56 -0.89 18.90 1.17
N HIS A 57 -0.35 20.12 1.20
CA HIS A 57 -1.14 21.32 0.99
C HIS A 57 -1.74 21.36 -0.44
N PRO A 58 -3.01 21.79 -0.62
CA PRO A 58 -3.67 21.79 -1.93
C PRO A 58 -2.97 22.65 -2.99
N ARG A 59 -2.21 23.66 -2.57
CA ARG A 59 -1.40 24.52 -3.45
C ARG A 59 0.06 24.07 -3.60
N MET A 60 0.42 22.88 -3.11
CA MET A 60 1.75 22.29 -3.33
C MET A 60 2.01 22.08 -4.82
N THR A 61 3.18 22.51 -5.29
CA THR A 61 3.58 22.37 -6.70
C THR A 61 4.57 21.21 -6.87
N PRO A 62 4.63 20.56 -8.05
CA PRO A 62 5.56 19.46 -8.28
C PRO A 62 7.04 19.82 -8.06
N PRO A 63 7.55 21.00 -8.50
CA PRO A 63 8.94 21.38 -8.24
C PRO A 63 9.27 21.52 -6.75
N LEU A 64 8.36 22.11 -5.95
CA LEU A 64 8.55 22.25 -4.51
C LEU A 64 8.52 20.90 -3.80
N LEU A 65 7.60 20.02 -4.21
CA LEU A 65 7.52 18.66 -3.68
C LEU A 65 8.82 17.89 -3.96
N LEU A 66 9.28 17.84 -5.22
CA LEU A 66 10.50 17.13 -5.63
C LEU A 66 11.72 17.54 -4.83
N LYS A 67 11.90 18.84 -4.58
CA LYS A 67 13.02 19.37 -3.79
C LYS A 67 13.11 18.77 -2.38
N LYS A 68 12.01 18.28 -1.83
CA LYS A 68 11.92 17.81 -0.45
C LYS A 68 11.67 16.30 -0.33
N LEU A 69 11.28 15.61 -1.41
CA LEU A 69 11.03 14.16 -1.38
C LEU A 69 12.27 13.35 -0.94
N SER A 70 13.47 13.76 -1.34
CA SER A 70 14.72 13.09 -0.99
C SER A 70 15.08 13.19 0.50
N LEU A 71 14.50 14.14 1.22
CA LEU A 71 14.74 14.35 2.66
C LEU A 71 13.84 13.45 3.52
N LEU A 72 12.85 12.81 2.92
CA LEU A 72 11.86 12.01 3.64
C LEU A 72 12.23 10.53 3.66
N SER A 73 11.97 9.89 4.81
CA SER A 73 12.06 8.44 4.87
C SER A 73 10.99 7.78 3.98
N PRO A 74 11.19 6.55 3.51
CA PRO A 74 10.17 5.84 2.75
C PRO A 74 8.82 5.73 3.47
N LEU A 75 8.84 5.64 4.80
CA LEU A 75 7.62 5.61 5.62
C LEU A 75 6.92 6.97 5.64
N ASP A 76 7.67 8.07 5.67
CA ASP A 76 7.11 9.43 5.59
C ASP A 76 6.50 9.67 4.19
N LEU A 77 7.14 9.19 3.12
CA LEU A 77 6.58 9.21 1.77
C LEU A 77 5.27 8.40 1.68
N ALA A 78 5.23 7.22 2.29
CA ALA A 78 4.01 6.41 2.38
C ALA A 78 2.89 7.11 3.14
N ARG A 79 3.21 7.84 4.21
CA ARG A 79 2.23 8.64 4.97
C ARG A 79 1.60 9.72 4.10
N ILE A 80 2.39 10.41 3.27
CA ILE A 80 1.86 11.43 2.33
C ILE A 80 0.91 10.79 1.32
N ALA A 81 1.27 9.64 0.73
CA ALA A 81 0.41 8.95 -0.23
C ALA A 81 -0.96 8.53 0.34
N HIS A 82 -1.05 8.40 1.66
CA HIS A 82 -2.29 8.07 2.37
C HIS A 82 -2.96 9.24 3.05
N SER A 83 -2.38 10.43 2.97
CA SER A 83 -3.00 11.61 3.55
C SER A 83 -4.29 11.94 2.79
N PRO A 84 -5.43 12.15 3.50
CA PRO A 84 -6.67 12.59 2.88
C PRO A 84 -6.52 13.91 2.12
N THR A 85 -5.63 14.78 2.60
CA THR A 85 -5.38 16.11 2.02
C THR A 85 -4.38 16.09 0.87
N ALA A 86 -3.60 15.02 0.71
CA ALA A 86 -2.63 14.93 -0.38
C ALA A 86 -3.32 14.91 -1.75
N SER A 87 -2.85 15.77 -2.65
CA SER A 87 -3.30 15.79 -4.04
C SER A 87 -2.95 14.48 -4.77
N PRO A 88 -3.71 14.10 -5.83
CA PRO A 88 -3.39 12.92 -6.62
C PRO A 88 -1.94 12.92 -7.15
N MET A 89 -1.45 14.10 -7.55
CA MET A 89 -0.06 14.31 -7.95
C MET A 89 0.93 13.93 -6.83
N ALA A 90 0.72 14.44 -5.61
CA ALA A 90 1.62 14.18 -4.49
C ALA A 90 1.64 12.69 -4.12
N ARG A 91 0.49 12.02 -4.16
CA ARG A 91 0.40 10.57 -3.92
C ARG A 91 1.19 9.78 -4.97
N THR A 92 1.07 10.13 -6.25
CA THR A 92 1.81 9.47 -7.33
C THR A 92 3.31 9.70 -7.16
N MET A 93 3.76 10.96 -7.02
CA MET A 93 5.18 11.29 -6.95
C MET A 93 5.89 10.65 -5.74
N THR A 94 5.24 10.62 -4.58
CA THR A 94 5.79 9.97 -3.39
C THR A 94 5.91 8.45 -3.56
N MET A 95 4.93 7.81 -4.20
CA MET A 95 4.99 6.37 -4.48
C MET A 95 5.98 6.00 -5.57
N GLU A 96 6.16 6.84 -6.60
CA GLU A 96 7.25 6.66 -7.56
C GLU A 96 8.60 6.79 -6.87
N GLN A 97 8.79 7.73 -5.95
CA GLN A 97 10.04 7.88 -5.20
C GLN A 97 10.35 6.65 -4.35
N VAL A 98 9.35 6.09 -3.66
CA VAL A 98 9.52 4.83 -2.91
C VAL A 98 9.86 3.68 -3.85
N LEU A 99 9.23 3.62 -5.02
CA LEU A 99 9.47 2.56 -6.01
C LEU A 99 10.88 2.63 -6.61
N GLN A 100 11.36 3.83 -6.93
CA GLN A 100 12.69 4.05 -7.53
C GLN A 100 13.83 3.58 -6.63
N HIS A 101 13.66 3.65 -5.31
CA HIS A 101 14.67 3.24 -4.34
C HIS A 101 14.29 1.96 -3.60
N TYR A 102 13.26 1.23 -4.05
CA TYR A 102 12.67 0.15 -3.27
C TYR A 102 13.68 -0.94 -2.86
N GLU A 103 14.57 -1.31 -3.78
CA GLU A 103 15.57 -2.37 -3.57
C GLU A 103 16.62 -2.00 -2.50
N THR A 104 16.87 -0.69 -2.28
CA THR A 104 17.82 -0.22 -1.26
C THR A 104 17.17 -0.07 0.12
N ILE A 105 15.84 -0.19 0.22
CA ILE A 105 15.11 -0.05 1.48
C ILE A 105 15.38 -1.28 2.37
N PRO A 106 15.81 -1.08 3.64
CA PRO A 106 16.01 -2.17 4.57
C PRO A 106 14.77 -3.05 4.74
N LEU A 107 14.98 -4.36 4.93
CA LEU A 107 13.91 -5.35 5.00
C LEU A 107 12.82 -4.99 6.01
N GLY A 108 13.18 -4.55 7.22
CA GLY A 108 12.22 -4.13 8.25
C GLY A 108 11.34 -2.96 7.82
N THR A 109 11.90 -2.03 7.05
CA THR A 109 11.15 -0.91 6.47
C THR A 109 10.26 -1.38 5.33
N ARG A 110 10.71 -2.29 4.45
CA ARG A 110 9.86 -2.90 3.41
C ARG A 110 8.66 -3.65 3.99
N LYS A 111 8.86 -4.43 5.07
CA LYS A 111 7.77 -5.06 5.84
C LYS A 111 6.77 -4.04 6.38
N SER A 112 7.27 -2.90 6.86
CA SER A 112 6.41 -1.81 7.34
C SER A 112 5.64 -1.13 6.21
N LEU A 113 6.30 -0.89 5.07
CA LEU A 113 5.67 -0.37 3.86
C LEU A 113 4.56 -1.29 3.37
N ALA A 114 4.74 -2.61 3.40
CA ALA A 114 3.73 -3.57 2.96
C ALA A 114 2.36 -3.40 3.63
N ARG A 115 2.35 -3.05 4.92
CA ARG A 115 1.13 -2.77 5.69
C ARG A 115 0.55 -1.39 5.41
N LEU A 116 1.38 -0.45 4.96
CA LEU A 116 1.03 0.97 4.87
C LEU A 116 0.66 1.41 3.47
N VAL A 117 1.49 1.13 2.45
CA VAL A 117 1.37 1.65 1.07
C VAL A 117 0.10 1.15 0.37
N PRO A 118 -0.35 1.76 -0.75
CA PRO A 118 -1.43 1.20 -1.54
C PRO A 118 -1.03 -0.21 -2.01
N PRO A 119 -1.84 -1.27 -1.79
CA PRO A 119 -1.45 -2.64 -2.14
C PRO A 119 -1.05 -2.83 -3.61
N ALA A 120 -1.65 -2.03 -4.50
CA ALA A 120 -1.32 -1.93 -5.92
C ALA A 120 0.17 -1.65 -6.22
N PHE A 121 0.89 -1.06 -5.27
CA PHE A 121 2.34 -0.83 -5.33
C PHE A 121 3.11 -2.13 -5.62
N PHE A 122 2.71 -3.24 -5.00
CA PHE A 122 3.38 -4.54 -5.13
C PHE A 122 3.20 -5.22 -6.49
N ARG A 123 2.41 -4.63 -7.41
CA ARG A 123 2.41 -5.06 -8.82
C ARG A 123 3.71 -4.68 -9.52
N ARG A 124 4.36 -3.57 -9.09
CA ARG A 124 5.57 -3.01 -9.71
C ARG A 124 6.83 -3.20 -8.86
N ALA A 125 6.69 -3.30 -7.54
CA ALA A 125 7.82 -3.31 -6.60
C ALA A 125 8.77 -4.53 -6.71
N LYS A 126 8.49 -5.49 -7.60
CA LYS A 126 9.27 -6.73 -7.80
C LYS A 126 9.74 -7.38 -6.49
N GLU A 127 8.89 -7.34 -5.46
CA GLU A 127 9.25 -7.90 -4.15
C GLU A 127 9.40 -9.42 -4.26
N GLU A 128 10.56 -9.92 -3.84
CA GLU A 128 10.97 -11.34 -3.87
C GLU A 128 10.94 -11.98 -2.48
N ASP A 129 10.99 -11.17 -1.42
CA ASP A 129 10.95 -11.64 -0.04
C ASP A 129 9.50 -11.94 0.39
N GLY A 130 9.21 -13.24 0.54
CA GLY A 130 7.88 -13.69 0.92
C GLY A 130 7.42 -13.20 2.29
N SER A 131 8.33 -12.80 3.18
CA SER A 131 7.97 -12.22 4.48
C SER A 131 7.44 -10.79 4.34
N VAL A 132 7.90 -10.03 3.35
CA VAL A 132 7.36 -8.69 3.04
C VAL A 132 5.97 -8.82 2.42
N LEU A 133 5.80 -9.72 1.45
CA LEU A 133 4.48 -9.99 0.86
C LEU A 133 3.50 -10.61 1.86
N ALA A 134 3.97 -11.37 2.86
CA ALA A 134 3.11 -11.83 3.94
C ALA A 134 2.54 -10.66 4.75
N GLU A 135 3.32 -9.62 5.01
CA GLU A 135 2.85 -8.41 5.70
C GLU A 135 1.83 -7.61 4.88
N LEU A 136 1.86 -7.74 3.55
CA LEU A 136 0.86 -7.13 2.67
C LEU A 136 -0.55 -7.68 2.92
N LEU A 137 -0.68 -8.94 3.38
CA LEU A 137 -1.99 -9.52 3.73
C LEU A 137 -2.62 -8.84 4.96
N ASN A 138 -1.80 -8.23 5.82
CA ASN A 138 -2.23 -7.43 6.97
C ASN A 138 -2.61 -5.99 6.58
N ASN A 139 -2.43 -5.60 5.32
CA ASN A 139 -2.81 -4.27 4.86
C ASN A 139 -4.35 -4.14 4.85
N PRO A 140 -4.95 -3.17 5.56
CA PRO A 140 -6.41 -3.07 5.64
C PRO A 140 -7.05 -2.75 4.28
N ARG A 141 -6.29 -2.17 3.33
CA ARG A 141 -6.79 -1.74 2.02
C ARG A 141 -6.65 -2.81 0.94
N ILE A 142 -6.10 -3.98 1.23
CA ILE A 142 -6.00 -5.04 0.23
C ILE A 142 -7.39 -5.64 -0.02
N SER A 143 -7.85 -5.52 -1.27
CA SER A 143 -9.07 -6.15 -1.76
C SER A 143 -8.74 -7.43 -2.53
N GLU A 144 -9.76 -8.27 -2.74
CA GLU A 144 -9.61 -9.48 -3.57
C GLU A 144 -9.13 -9.14 -4.99
N ASP A 145 -9.66 -8.07 -5.60
CA ASP A 145 -9.25 -7.66 -6.94
C ASP A 145 -7.79 -7.20 -7.00
N ILE A 146 -7.31 -6.43 -6.02
CA ILE A 146 -5.90 -6.02 -5.99
C ILE A 146 -5.00 -7.24 -5.74
N LEU A 147 -5.40 -8.14 -4.84
CA LEU A 147 -4.66 -9.37 -4.58
C LEU A 147 -4.54 -10.23 -5.85
N ILE A 148 -5.64 -10.38 -6.61
CA ILE A 148 -5.64 -11.10 -7.90
C ILE A 148 -4.66 -10.47 -8.89
N GLN A 149 -4.66 -9.14 -9.01
CA GLN A 149 -3.71 -8.44 -9.88
C GLN A 149 -2.25 -8.65 -9.44
N ILE A 150 -1.99 -8.78 -8.13
CA ILE A 150 -0.66 -9.15 -7.63
C ILE A 150 -0.35 -10.61 -7.99
N LEU A 151 -1.28 -11.54 -7.79
CA LEU A 151 -1.11 -12.98 -8.08
C LEU A 151 -0.89 -13.31 -9.56
N GLN A 152 -1.18 -12.38 -10.47
CA GLN A 152 -0.83 -12.49 -11.89
C GLN A 152 0.69 -12.45 -12.12
N ARG A 153 1.47 -11.85 -11.21
CA ARG A 153 2.94 -11.90 -11.23
C ARG A 153 3.45 -13.34 -11.19
N ARG A 154 4.42 -13.67 -12.06
CA ARG A 154 4.99 -15.03 -12.17
C ARG A 154 6.14 -15.27 -11.20
N ASP A 155 6.75 -14.21 -10.71
CA ASP A 155 7.93 -14.14 -9.86
C ASP A 155 7.59 -14.13 -8.35
N LEU A 156 6.35 -14.49 -7.98
CA LEU A 156 5.95 -14.49 -6.57
C LEU A 156 6.63 -15.64 -5.80
N PRO A 157 7.18 -15.37 -4.61
CA PRO A 157 7.84 -16.39 -3.81
C PRO A 157 6.84 -17.44 -3.32
N ARG A 158 7.23 -18.72 -3.37
CA ARG A 158 6.38 -19.84 -2.94
C ARG A 158 5.94 -19.71 -1.48
N SER A 159 6.80 -19.17 -0.61
CA SER A 159 6.49 -18.93 0.81
C SER A 159 5.29 -17.98 1.00
N PHE A 160 5.15 -16.95 0.16
CA PHE A 160 3.99 -16.07 0.17
C PHE A 160 2.72 -16.80 -0.26
N LEU A 161 2.79 -17.59 -1.33
CA LEU A 161 1.62 -18.33 -1.84
C LEU A 161 1.12 -19.37 -0.82
N VAL A 162 2.04 -20.07 -0.14
CA VAL A 162 1.70 -21.02 0.95
C VAL A 162 1.07 -20.28 2.13
N ARG A 163 1.61 -19.11 2.51
CA ARG A 163 1.04 -18.28 3.57
C ARG A 163 -0.38 -17.83 3.20
N LEU A 164 -0.59 -17.43 1.95
CA LEU A 164 -1.90 -17.01 1.45
C LEU A 164 -2.93 -18.15 1.48
N LEU A 165 -2.53 -19.38 1.15
CA LEU A 165 -3.41 -20.55 1.22
C LEU A 165 -3.94 -20.80 2.64
N GLY A 166 -3.09 -20.58 3.65
CA GLY A 166 -3.45 -20.72 5.07
C GLY A 166 -4.21 -19.53 5.67
N ASP A 167 -4.35 -18.43 4.95
CA ASP A 167 -4.94 -17.20 5.48
C ASP A 167 -6.47 -17.28 5.53
N SER A 168 -7.03 -17.08 6.73
CA SER A 168 -8.47 -17.21 6.98
C SER A 168 -9.33 -16.22 6.19
N ARG A 169 -8.77 -15.05 5.82
CA ARG A 169 -9.45 -14.03 5.01
C ARG A 169 -9.64 -14.49 3.56
N TRP A 170 -8.72 -15.30 3.04
CA TRP A 170 -8.64 -15.66 1.62
C TRP A 170 -8.99 -17.11 1.31
N ARG A 171 -8.95 -18.02 2.30
CA ARG A 171 -9.15 -19.47 2.12
C ARG A 171 -10.50 -19.90 1.51
N ASN A 172 -11.49 -19.01 1.46
CA ASN A 172 -12.81 -19.25 0.88
C ASN A 172 -13.06 -18.44 -0.41
N ARG A 173 -12.07 -17.70 -0.90
CA ARG A 173 -12.19 -16.87 -2.10
C ARG A 173 -11.82 -17.69 -3.33
N SER A 174 -12.82 -18.15 -4.08
CA SER A 174 -12.64 -19.05 -5.23
C SER A 174 -11.68 -18.51 -6.29
N ARG A 175 -11.65 -17.21 -6.55
CA ARG A 175 -10.71 -16.58 -7.51
C ARG A 175 -9.26 -16.66 -7.01
N VAL A 176 -9.03 -16.49 -5.71
CA VAL A 176 -7.70 -16.65 -5.10
C VAL A 176 -7.27 -18.11 -5.13
N LEU A 177 -8.14 -19.03 -4.70
CA LEU A 177 -7.86 -20.47 -4.69
C LEU A 177 -7.55 -20.99 -6.10
N PHE A 178 -8.31 -20.55 -7.11
CA PHE A 178 -8.07 -20.90 -8.50
C PHE A 178 -6.64 -20.54 -8.95
N LEU A 179 -6.17 -19.33 -8.64
CA LEU A 179 -4.80 -18.93 -8.95
C LEU A 179 -3.77 -19.76 -8.16
N LEU A 180 -4.03 -20.06 -6.89
CA LEU A 180 -3.13 -20.92 -6.08
C LEU A 180 -3.03 -22.34 -6.62
N VAL A 181 -4.12 -22.89 -7.18
CA VAL A 181 -4.11 -24.19 -7.88
C VAL A 181 -3.29 -24.09 -9.17
N GLN A 182 -3.49 -23.04 -9.98
CA GLN A 182 -2.69 -22.82 -11.19
C GLN A 182 -1.18 -22.68 -10.89
N ARG A 183 -0.83 -22.17 -9.71
CA ARG A 183 0.56 -22.05 -9.22
C ARG A 183 1.10 -23.34 -8.60
N GLY A 184 0.32 -24.42 -8.53
CA GLY A 184 0.73 -25.68 -7.92
C GLY A 184 0.94 -25.61 -6.41
N VAL A 185 0.30 -24.65 -5.73
CA VAL A 185 0.40 -24.47 -4.27
C VAL A 185 -0.79 -25.08 -3.55
N ALA A 186 -1.98 -24.98 -4.14
CA ALA A 186 -3.18 -25.63 -3.62
C ALA A 186 -3.50 -26.90 -4.43
N GLY A 187 -3.98 -27.94 -3.75
CA GLY A 187 -4.27 -29.25 -4.32
C GLY A 187 -5.76 -29.55 -4.47
N GLU A 188 -6.12 -30.82 -4.33
CA GLU A 188 -7.50 -31.29 -4.46
C GLU A 188 -8.44 -30.74 -3.39
N GLU A 189 -7.91 -30.38 -2.22
CA GLU A 189 -8.64 -29.96 -1.03
C GLU A 189 -9.43 -28.66 -1.23
N VAL A 190 -9.07 -27.87 -2.26
CA VAL A 190 -9.75 -26.61 -2.58
C VAL A 190 -10.65 -26.69 -3.81
N LEU A 191 -10.58 -27.77 -4.61
CA LEU A 191 -11.26 -27.85 -5.91
C LEU A 191 -12.79 -27.77 -5.78
N SER A 192 -13.38 -28.31 -4.71
CA SER A 192 -14.82 -28.25 -4.46
C SER A 192 -15.35 -26.83 -4.23
N ARG A 193 -14.46 -25.86 -3.99
CA ARG A 193 -14.79 -24.44 -3.79
C ARG A 193 -14.70 -23.61 -5.07
N LEU A 194 -14.28 -24.21 -6.17
CA LEU A 194 -14.15 -23.53 -7.46
C LEU A 194 -15.44 -23.60 -8.26
N SER A 195 -15.70 -22.58 -9.08
CA SER A 195 -16.83 -22.59 -9.99
C SER A 195 -16.62 -23.59 -11.13
N ARG A 196 -17.73 -24.00 -11.77
CA ARG A 196 -17.66 -24.85 -12.98
C ARG A 196 -16.76 -24.23 -14.06
N ALA A 197 -16.88 -22.93 -14.33
CA ALA A 197 -16.05 -22.24 -15.33
C ALA A 197 -14.56 -22.31 -14.98
N GLN A 198 -14.21 -22.15 -13.70
CA GLN A 198 -12.83 -22.28 -13.23
C GLN A 198 -12.30 -23.72 -13.35
N LEU A 199 -13.12 -24.72 -13.03
CA LEU A 199 -12.76 -26.13 -13.20
C LEU A 199 -12.56 -26.50 -14.68
N GLU A 200 -13.42 -25.99 -15.57
CA GLU A 200 -13.25 -26.14 -17.02
C GLU A 200 -11.95 -25.48 -17.50
N GLU A 201 -11.62 -24.28 -17.02
CA GLU A 201 -10.34 -23.64 -17.31
C GLU A 201 -9.13 -24.44 -16.80
N LEU A 202 -9.20 -24.95 -15.56
CA LEU A 202 -8.16 -25.84 -15.02
C LEU A 202 -8.01 -27.09 -15.89
N SER A 203 -9.09 -27.74 -16.32
CA SER A 203 -9.00 -28.95 -17.15
C SER A 203 -8.21 -28.76 -18.46
N ARG A 204 -8.17 -27.52 -18.97
CA ARG A 204 -7.43 -27.15 -20.19
C ARG A 204 -5.96 -26.81 -19.91
N ASN A 205 -5.57 -26.62 -18.65
CA ASN A 205 -4.20 -26.28 -18.29
C ASN A 205 -3.29 -27.52 -18.34
N ALA A 206 -2.38 -27.52 -19.33
CA ALA A 206 -1.45 -28.62 -19.56
C ALA A 206 -0.48 -28.86 -18.39
N ALA A 207 -0.13 -27.82 -17.62
CA ALA A 207 0.84 -27.88 -16.53
C ALA A 207 0.30 -28.51 -15.24
N LEU A 208 -1.00 -28.78 -15.14
CA LEU A 208 -1.57 -29.41 -13.96
C LEU A 208 -1.15 -30.88 -13.83
N PRO A 209 -0.84 -31.36 -12.61
CA PRO A 209 -0.60 -32.77 -12.34
C PRO A 209 -1.77 -33.67 -12.77
N GLN A 210 -1.47 -34.88 -13.25
CA GLN A 210 -2.48 -35.80 -13.79
C GLN A 210 -3.56 -36.16 -12.76
N ALA A 211 -3.17 -36.44 -11.51
CA ALA A 211 -4.10 -36.72 -10.42
C ALA A 211 -5.14 -35.60 -10.23
N LEU A 212 -4.68 -34.35 -10.28
CA LEU A 212 -5.53 -33.19 -10.12
C LEU A 212 -6.46 -32.99 -11.34
N LYS A 213 -5.97 -33.27 -12.56
CA LYS A 213 -6.80 -33.27 -13.78
C LYS A 213 -7.93 -34.29 -13.70
N GLU A 214 -7.66 -35.51 -13.23
CA GLU A 214 -8.70 -36.52 -13.06
C GLU A 214 -9.75 -36.10 -12.02
N ARG A 215 -9.31 -35.50 -10.90
CA ARG A 215 -10.22 -34.96 -9.90
C ARG A 215 -11.10 -33.83 -10.44
N VAL A 216 -10.54 -32.92 -11.23
CA VAL A 216 -11.28 -31.85 -11.91
C VAL A 216 -12.33 -32.44 -12.87
N LYS A 217 -11.97 -33.44 -13.69
CA LYS A 217 -12.92 -34.12 -14.60
C LYS A 217 -14.06 -34.79 -13.83
N GLU A 218 -13.76 -35.45 -12.71
CA GLU A 218 -14.77 -36.07 -11.86
C GLU A 218 -15.76 -35.04 -11.31
N LEU A 219 -15.26 -33.91 -10.79
CA LEU A 219 -16.10 -32.82 -10.31
C LEU A 219 -16.98 -32.24 -11.43
N LEU A 220 -16.43 -32.01 -12.62
CA LEU A 220 -17.19 -31.53 -13.78
C LEU A 220 -18.33 -32.50 -14.19
N ARG A 221 -18.12 -33.81 -14.09
CA ARG A 221 -19.20 -34.79 -14.34
C ARG A 221 -20.34 -34.68 -13.34
N ARG A 222 -20.05 -34.36 -12.07
CA ARG A 222 -21.06 -34.13 -11.03
C ARG A 222 -21.85 -32.84 -11.24
N PHE A 223 -21.30 -31.86 -11.96
CA PHE A 223 -22.00 -30.64 -12.38
C PHE A 223 -22.91 -30.83 -13.59
N SER A 224 -22.89 -31.99 -14.26
CA SER A 224 -23.86 -32.27 -15.33
C SER A 224 -25.26 -32.31 -14.70
N PRO A 225 -26.23 -31.51 -15.20
CA PRO A 225 -27.60 -31.66 -14.76
C PRO A 225 -28.02 -33.11 -15.06
N LEU A 226 -28.73 -33.72 -14.10
CA LEU A 226 -29.60 -34.86 -14.40
C LEU A 226 -30.39 -34.45 -15.65
N ARG A 227 -30.11 -35.09 -16.78
CA ARG A 227 -30.96 -34.95 -17.97
C ARG A 227 -32.32 -35.52 -17.56
N GLY A 228 -33.24 -34.64 -17.21
CA GLY A 228 -34.68 -34.88 -17.14
C GLY A 228 -35.33 -34.16 -18.29
#